data_AF-A0A6L5GF96-F1
#
_entry.id   AF-A0A6L5GF96-F1
#
_cell.length_a   1.000
_cell.length_b   1.000
_cell.length_c   1.000
_cell.angle_alpha   90.00
_cell.angle_beta   90.00
_cell.angle_gamma   90.00
#
_symmetry.space_group_name_H-M   'P 1'
#
loop_
_entity.id
_entity.type
_entity.pdbx_description
1 polymer ?
#
loop_
_entity_poly.entity_id
_entity_poly.type
_entity_poly.pdbx_seq_one_letter_code
_entity_poly.pdbx_strand_id
1 'polypeptide(L)'
;MADGTPGIDTPKVREMSDGIRADIPPILEKTNPIFPELRELDPKLMVSVQWSLAAAHALAVGYTIEMITGAADCFTQLTTALDESVIAWEQADEAAAKLLGGGPA
;
A
#
# COMPACT_ATOMS: atom_id res chain seq x y z
N MET A 1 16.47 -2.43 -32.51
CA MET A 1 15.37 -1.46 -32.65
C MET A 1 14.38 -1.83 -31.57
N ALA A 2 14.18 -0.97 -30.57
CA ALA A 2 13.13 -1.15 -29.59
C ALA A 2 11.80 -0.95 -30.33
N ASP A 3 11.04 -2.03 -30.54
CA ASP A 3 9.65 -1.87 -30.93
C ASP A 3 8.92 -1.20 -29.76
N GLY A 4 8.02 -0.27 -30.05
CA GLY A 4 7.35 0.57 -29.06
C GLY A 4 6.31 -0.16 -28.22
N THR A 5 6.46 -1.47 -27.97
CA THR A 5 5.61 -2.18 -27.03
C THR A 5 6.11 -1.87 -25.62
N PRO A 6 5.30 -1.30 -24.70
CA PRO A 6 5.73 -1.16 -23.31
C PRO A 6 5.81 -2.56 -22.71
N GLY A 7 6.95 -3.23 -22.88
CA GLY A 7 7.26 -4.45 -22.16
C GLY A 7 7.35 -4.09 -20.69
N ILE A 8 6.53 -4.73 -19.86
CA ILE A 8 6.66 -4.57 -18.41
C ILE A 8 7.98 -5.21 -17.98
N ASP A 9 8.77 -4.49 -17.17
CA ASP A 9 9.97 -5.04 -16.55
C ASP A 9 9.54 -5.83 -15.31
N THR A 10 9.22 -7.12 -15.48
CA THR A 10 8.70 -7.96 -14.40
C THR A 10 9.65 -8.06 -13.20
N PRO A 11 10.99 -8.18 -13.36
CA PRO A 11 11.91 -8.08 -12.22
C PRO A 11 11.77 -6.78 -11.43
N LYS A 12 11.70 -5.63 -12.12
CA LYS A 12 11.58 -4.32 -11.47
C LYS A 12 10.26 -4.15 -10.74
N VAL A 13 9.16 -4.71 -11.27
CA VAL A 13 7.86 -4.68 -10.60
C VAL A 13 7.86 -5.56 -9.35
N ARG A 14 8.50 -6.74 -9.38
CA ARG A 14 8.68 -7.59 -8.20
C ARG A 14 9.52 -6.89 -7.13
N GLU A 15 10.65 -6.28 -7.51
CA GLU A 15 11.50 -5.51 -6.60
C GLU A 15 10.71 -4.38 -5.91
N MET A 16 9.85 -3.68 -6.66
CA MET A 16 8.98 -2.65 -6.08
C MET A 16 7.96 -3.23 -5.09
N SER A 17 7.33 -4.35 -5.42
CA SER A 17 6.39 -5.05 -4.51
C SER A 17 7.10 -5.48 -3.22
N ASP A 18 8.27 -6.10 -3.34
CA ASP A 18 9.09 -6.56 -2.21
C ASP A 18 9.56 -5.38 -1.33
N GLY A 19 10.01 -4.29 -1.95
CA GLY A 19 10.39 -3.06 -1.24
C GLY A 19 9.23 -2.48 -0.43
N ILE A 20 8.03 -2.39 -1.01
CA ILE A 20 6.85 -1.92 -0.28
C ILE A 20 6.52 -2.86 0.90
N ARG A 21 6.60 -4.18 0.71
CA ARG A 21 6.35 -5.17 1.77
C ARG A 21 7.41 -5.11 2.88
N ALA A 22 8.65 -4.75 2.56
CA ALA A 22 9.72 -4.63 3.54
C ALA A 22 9.63 -3.32 4.35
N ASP A 23 9.30 -2.21 3.69
CA ASP A 23 9.46 -0.87 4.27
C ASP A 23 8.20 -0.37 4.97
N ILE A 24 7.01 -0.68 4.46
CA ILE A 24 5.76 -0.11 4.98
C ILE A 24 5.33 -0.71 6.32
N PRO A 25 5.30 -2.04 6.53
CA PRO A 25 4.84 -2.60 7.80
C PRO A 25 5.62 -2.08 9.03
N PRO A 26 6.97 -1.97 9.00
CA PRO A 26 7.72 -1.38 10.11
C PRO A 26 7.36 0.08 10.41
N ILE A 27 6.99 0.87 9.40
CA ILE A 27 6.55 2.26 9.59
C ILE A 27 5.20 2.28 10.32
N LEU A 28 4.27 1.41 9.92
CA LEU A 28 2.96 1.29 10.55
C LEU A 28 3.06 0.79 11.99
N GLU A 29 3.92 -0.20 12.26
CA GLU A 29 4.18 -0.71 13.60
C GLU A 29 4.75 0.36 14.54
N LYS A 30 5.66 1.22 14.05
CA LYS A 30 6.17 2.37 14.81
C LYS A 30 5.10 3.41 15.12
N THR A 31 4.04 3.48 14.30
CA THR A 31 2.98 4.46 14.43
C THR A 31 1.86 3.97 15.37
N ASN A 32 1.65 2.66 15.48
CA ASN A 32 0.66 2.05 16.38
C ASN A 32 0.71 2.54 17.85
N PRO A 33 1.87 2.68 18.52
CA PRO A 33 1.91 3.15 19.91
C PRO A 33 1.55 4.65 20.05
N ILE A 34 1.65 5.43 18.98
CA ILE A 34 1.37 6.88 19.02
C ILE A 34 -0.13 7.15 19.16
N PHE A 35 -1.00 6.31 18.58
CA PHE A 35 -2.44 6.56 18.62
C PHE A 35 -3.05 6.50 20.03
N PRO A 36 -2.72 5.51 20.89
CA PRO A 36 -3.09 5.54 22.29
C PRO A 36 -2.59 6.80 23.00
N GLU A 37 -1.33 7.18 22.80
CA GLU A 37 -0.74 8.38 23.44
C GLU A 37 -1.47 9.67 23.06
N LEU A 38 -1.87 9.80 21.79
CA LEU A 38 -2.69 10.93 21.33
C LEU A 38 -4.07 10.92 22.01
N ARG A 39 -4.72 9.75 22.10
CA ARG A 39 -6.04 9.63 22.74
C ARG A 39 -6.02 9.85 24.25
N GLU A 40 -4.89 9.62 24.92
CA GLU A 40 -4.74 9.94 26.34
C GLU A 40 -4.85 11.44 26.64
N LEU A 41 -4.72 12.30 25.63
CA LEU A 41 -4.96 13.73 25.77
C LEU A 41 -6.44 14.08 25.80
N ASP A 42 -7.33 13.24 25.26
CA ASP A 42 -8.76 13.55 25.17
C ASP A 42 -9.39 13.82 26.55
N PRO A 43 -9.23 12.97 27.59
CA PRO A 43 -9.79 13.25 28.92
C PRO A 43 -9.21 14.53 29.54
N LYS A 44 -7.92 14.80 29.30
CA LYS A 44 -7.24 16.01 29.81
C LYS A 44 -7.81 17.25 29.15
N LEU A 45 -8.00 17.24 27.83
CA LEU A 45 -8.55 18.36 27.08
C LEU A 45 -10.02 18.62 27.46
N MET A 46 -10.82 17.56 27.62
CA MET A 46 -12.24 17.67 27.98
C MET A 46 -12.50 18.40 29.30
N VAL A 47 -11.52 18.40 30.22
CA VAL A 47 -11.63 19.10 31.52
C VAL A 47 -10.81 20.39 31.59
N SER A 48 -9.95 20.66 30.61
CA SER A 48 -8.97 21.78 30.67
C SER A 48 -9.24 22.89 29.65
N VAL A 49 -9.99 22.62 28.58
CA VAL A 49 -10.26 23.60 27.52
C VAL A 49 -11.75 23.67 27.19
N GLN A 50 -12.13 24.62 26.31
CA GLN A 50 -13.49 24.67 25.78
C GLN A 50 -13.84 23.36 25.06
N TRP A 51 -15.07 22.89 25.26
CA TRP A 51 -15.55 21.62 24.70
C TRP A 51 -15.33 21.49 23.19
N SER A 52 -15.56 22.56 22.43
CA SER A 52 -15.36 22.57 20.97
C SER A 52 -13.91 22.30 20.56
N LEU A 53 -12.94 22.77 21.35
CA LEU A 53 -11.52 22.53 21.10
C LEU A 53 -11.12 21.09 21.43
N ALA A 54 -11.61 20.55 22.55
CA ALA A 54 -11.41 19.14 22.89
C ALA A 54 -12.04 18.21 21.85
N ALA A 55 -13.24 18.53 21.36
CA ALA A 55 -13.91 17.78 20.30
C ALA A 55 -13.13 17.84 18.97
N ALA A 56 -12.57 18.99 18.61
CA ALA A 56 -11.74 19.13 17.41
C ALA A 56 -10.49 18.25 17.47
N HIS A 57 -9.83 18.15 18.64
CA HIS A 57 -8.70 17.24 18.83
C HIS A 57 -9.10 15.77 18.65
N ALA A 58 -10.16 15.33 19.34
CA ALA A 58 -10.63 13.94 19.25
C ALA A 58 -10.99 13.55 17.80
N LEU A 59 -11.62 14.45 17.05
CA LEU A 59 -11.91 14.26 15.63
C LEU A 59 -10.63 14.16 14.79
N ALA A 60 -9.66 15.06 14.99
CA ALA A 60 -8.40 15.04 14.24
C ALA A 60 -7.60 13.75 14.49
N VAL A 61 -7.55 13.27 15.73
CA VAL A 61 -6.91 11.99 16.08
C VAL A 61 -7.65 10.83 15.43
N GLY A 62 -8.99 10.84 15.45
CA GLY A 62 -9.82 9.84 14.75
C GLY A 62 -9.51 9.77 13.25
N TYR A 63 -9.53 10.91 12.55
CA TYR A 63 -9.19 10.98 11.13
C TYR A 63 -7.77 10.48 10.83
N THR A 64 -6.80 10.80 11.69
CA THR A 64 -5.42 10.37 11.51
C THR A 64 -5.31 8.83 11.57
N ILE A 65 -6.00 8.20 12.53
CA ILE A 65 -6.04 6.74 12.67
C ILE A 65 -6.67 6.08 11.44
N GLU A 66 -7.81 6.61 10.98
CA GLU A 66 -8.51 6.09 9.81
C GLU A 66 -7.66 6.19 8.54
N MET A 67 -7.01 7.34 8.32
CA MET A 67 -6.15 7.56 7.16
C MET A 67 -4.95 6.61 7.15
N ILE A 68 -4.33 6.34 8.31
CA ILE A 68 -3.16 5.46 8.39
C ILE A 68 -3.57 3.99 8.20
N THR A 69 -4.70 3.58 8.77
CA THR A 69 -5.28 2.25 8.53
C THR A 69 -5.62 2.07 7.05
N GLY A 70 -6.29 3.06 6.44
CA GLY A 70 -6.63 3.02 5.02
C GLY A 70 -5.41 3.02 4.10
N ALA A 71 -4.34 3.72 4.46
CA ALA A 71 -3.07 3.66 3.74
C ALA A 71 -2.45 2.26 3.81
N ALA A 72 -2.47 1.61 4.98
CA ALA A 72 -1.98 0.24 5.16
C ALA A 72 -2.72 -0.77 4.25
N ASP A 73 -4.05 -0.67 4.21
CA ASP A 73 -4.89 -1.49 3.34
C ASP A 73 -4.58 -1.23 1.87
N CYS A 74 -4.39 0.03 1.50
CA CYS A 74 -4.00 0.43 0.14
C CYS A 74 -2.66 -0.18 -0.28
N PHE A 75 -1.64 -0.15 0.60
CA PHE A 75 -0.33 -0.77 0.29
C PHE A 75 -0.41 -2.29 0.13
N THR A 76 -1.25 -2.94 0.93
CA THR A 76 -1.50 -4.38 0.82
C THR A 76 -2.18 -4.74 -0.51
N GLN A 77 -3.19 -3.95 -0.91
CA GLN A 77 -3.87 -4.14 -2.19
C GLN A 77 -2.95 -3.82 -3.38
N LEU A 78 -2.14 -2.76 -3.26
CA LEU A 78 -1.18 -2.37 -4.28
C LEU A 78 -0.17 -3.49 -4.54
N THR A 79 0.48 -4.01 -3.50
CA THR A 79 1.46 -5.10 -3.64
C THR A 79 0.84 -6.36 -4.23
N THR A 80 -0.40 -6.69 -3.84
CA THR A 80 -1.15 -7.79 -4.44
C THR A 80 -1.39 -7.56 -5.94
N ALA A 81 -1.84 -6.36 -6.33
CA ALA A 81 -2.06 -6.02 -7.73
C ALA A 81 -0.76 -6.01 -8.56
N LEU A 82 0.37 -5.62 -7.97
CA LEU A 82 1.69 -5.71 -8.62
C LEU A 82 2.08 -7.16 -8.89
N ASP A 83 1.94 -8.04 -7.89
CA ASP A 83 2.27 -9.46 -8.01
C ASP A 83 1.38 -10.14 -9.06
N GLU A 84 0.08 -9.87 -9.04
CA GLU A 84 -0.89 -10.38 -10.03
C GLU A 84 -0.59 -9.86 -11.43
N SER A 85 -0.20 -8.59 -11.57
CA SER A 85 0.19 -8.02 -12.86
C SER A 85 1.39 -8.77 -13.43
N VAL A 86 2.41 -9.04 -12.61
CA VAL A 86 3.59 -9.79 -13.08
C VAL A 86 3.20 -11.19 -13.54
N ILE A 87 2.39 -11.92 -12.77
CA ILE A 87 1.91 -13.25 -13.13
C ILE A 87 1.17 -13.22 -14.47
N ALA A 88 0.27 -12.26 -14.66
CA ALA A 88 -0.50 -12.13 -15.89
C ALA A 88 0.40 -11.87 -17.11
N TRP A 89 1.45 -11.06 -16.94
CA TRP A 89 2.42 -10.78 -18.00
C TRP A 89 3.28 -12.00 -18.35
N GLU A 90 3.79 -12.73 -17.34
CA GLU A 90 4.56 -13.95 -17.55
C GLU A 90 3.73 -15.03 -18.27
N GLN A 91 2.45 -15.17 -17.90
CA GLN A 91 1.53 -16.09 -18.56
C GLN A 91 1.22 -15.70 -20.01
N ALA A 92 1.05 -14.40 -20.27
CA ALA A 92 0.82 -13.89 -21.62
C ALA A 92 2.03 -14.12 -22.53
N ASP A 93 3.24 -13.90 -22.01
CA ASP A 93 4.50 -14.15 -22.73
C ASP A 93 4.68 -15.65 -23.04
N GLU A 94 4.44 -16.53 -22.06
CA GLU A 94 4.49 -17.99 -22.26
C GLU A 94 3.47 -18.45 -23.31
N ALA A 95 2.25 -17.91 -23.28
CA ALA A 95 1.20 -18.23 -24.25
C ALA A 95 1.58 -17.77 -25.67
N ALA A 96 2.14 -16.56 -25.82
CA ALA A 96 2.63 -16.05 -27.09
C ALA A 96 3.79 -16.90 -27.63
N ALA A 97 4.74 -17.28 -26.77
CA ALA A 97 5.86 -18.14 -27.13
C ALA A 97 5.39 -19.51 -27.63
N LYS A 98 4.38 -20.11 -27.01
CA LYS A 98 3.76 -21.37 -27.46
C LYS A 98 3.09 -21.24 -28.83
N LEU A 99 2.38 -20.14 -29.08
CA LEU A 99 1.72 -19.88 -30.36
C LEU A 99 2.72 -19.66 -31.50
N LEU A 100 3.85 -19.00 -31.22
CA LEU A 100 4.88 -18.69 -32.21
C LEU A 100 5.88 -19.84 -32.42
N GLY A 101 6.18 -20.63 -31.38
CA GLY A 101 7.07 -21.77 -31.43
C GLY A 101 6.43 -23.09 -31.87
N GLY A 102 5.09 -23.11 -32.04
CA GLY A 102 4.30 -24.29 -32.39
C GLY A 102 3.67 -24.28 -33.80
N GLY A 103 4.07 -23.37 -34.69
CA GLY A 103 3.56 -23.34 -36.07
C GLY A 103 3.93 -24.62 -36.86
N PRO A 104 3.00 -25.22 -37.63
CA PRO A 104 3.30 -26.43 -38.40
C PRO A 104 4.36 -26.12 -39.47
N ALA A 105 5.35 -27.01 -39.58
CA ALA A 105 6.29 -27.07 -40.70
C ALA A 105 5.58 -27.40 -42.02
#